data_AF-A0A494YTE4-F1
#
_entry.id   AF-A0A494YTE4-F1
#
_cell.length_a   1.000
_cell.length_b   1.000
_cell.length_c   1.000
_cell.angle_alpha   90.00
_cell.angle_beta   90.00
_cell.angle_gamma   90.00
#
_symmetry.space_group_name_H-M   'P 1'
#
loop_
_entity.id
_entity.type
_entity.pdbx_description
1 polymer ?
#
loop_
_entity_poly.entity_id
_entity_poly.type
_entity_poly.pdbx_seq_one_letter_code
_entity_poly.pdbx_strand_id
1 'polypeptide(L)' 'MKRKISLLPNAFFYLLLGMMFIFIAIQTVEGTVWNFTTILIALIATFDIGIAIRLIMIHFRMKKRKG' A
#
# COMPACT_ATOMS: atom_id res chain seq x y z
N MET A 1 -9.59 -24.27 9.93
CA MET A 1 -9.09 -23.09 10.66
C MET A 1 -9.26 -21.82 9.81
N LYS A 2 -10.41 -21.12 9.89
CA LYS A 2 -10.62 -19.85 9.16
C LYS A 2 -9.98 -18.72 9.96
N ARG A 3 -8.72 -18.36 9.66
CA ARG A 3 -8.13 -17.13 10.20
C ARG A 3 -9.00 -15.96 9.74
N LYS A 4 -9.71 -15.31 10.65
CA LYS A 4 -10.35 -14.01 10.40
C LYS A 4 -9.21 -13.00 10.23
N ILE A 5 -8.67 -12.93 9.02
CA ILE A 5 -7.81 -11.82 8.64
C ILE A 5 -8.72 -10.59 8.68
N SER A 6 -8.54 -9.73 9.67
CA SER A 6 -9.28 -8.47 9.74
C SER A 6 -8.79 -7.60 8.58
N LEU A 7 -9.64 -7.49 7.56
CA LEU A 7 -9.28 -6.85 6.28
C LEU A 7 -8.93 -5.36 6.45
N LEU A 8 -9.48 -4.70 7.48
CA LEU A 8 -9.32 -3.28 7.74
C LEU A 8 -7.96 -2.91 8.38
N PRO A 9 -7.52 -3.52 9.50
CA PRO A 9 -6.20 -3.25 10.06
C PRO A 9 -5.05 -3.53 9.09
N ASN A 10 -5.18 -4.60 8.30
CA ASN A 10 -4.17 -4.92 7.28
C ASN A 10 -4.14 -3.86 6.17
N ALA A 11 -5.29 -3.36 5.71
CA ALA A 11 -5.32 -2.29 4.71
C ALA A 11 -4.62 -1.02 5.20
N PHE A 12 -4.86 -0.64 6.46
CA PHE A 12 -4.19 0.51 7.08
C PHE A 12 -2.68 0.30 7.16
N PHE A 13 -2.23 -0.91 7.52
CA PHE A 13 -0.81 -1.24 7.57
C PHE A 13 -0.12 -1.10 6.21
N TYR A 14 -0.70 -1.64 5.14
CA TYR A 14 -0.15 -1.50 3.78
C TYR A 14 -0.12 -0.03 3.32
N LEU A 15 -1.13 0.76 3.68
CA LEU A 15 -1.18 2.17 3.33
C LEU A 15 -0.11 2.99 4.06
N LEU A 16 0.11 2.69 5.35
CA LEU A 16 1.18 3.29 6.16
C LEU A 16 2.57 2.91 5.60
N LEU A 17 2.77 1.64 5.27
CA LEU A 17 4.03 1.15 4.69
C LEU A 17 4.32 1.81 3.34
N GLY A 18 3.32 1.92 2.46
CA GLY A 18 3.45 2.63 1.20
C GLY A 18 3.82 4.11 1.36
N MET A 19 3.22 4.81 2.34
CA MET A 19 3.60 6.19 2.67
C MET A 19 5.05 6.31 3.17
N MET A 20 5.50 5.37 4.01
CA MET A 20 6.91 5.31 4.42
C MET A 20 7.84 5.12 3.23
N PHE A 21 7.51 4.22 2.30
CA PHE A 21 8.34 4.02 1.11
C PHE A 21 8.34 5.24 0.19
N ILE A 22 7.23 5.96 0.04
CA ILE A 22 7.23 7.25 -0.68
C ILE A 22 8.19 8.24 -0.03
N PHE A 23 8.16 8.36 1.30
CA PHE A 23 9.08 9.24 2.02
C PHE A 23 10.54 8.86 1.75
N ILE A 24 10.89 7.57 1.84
CA ILE A 24 12.24 7.10 1.55
C ILE A 24 12.61 7.35 0.08
N ALA A 25 11.71 7.10 -0.87
CA ALA A 25 11.96 7.32 -2.29
C ALA A 25 12.34 8.78 -2.56
N ILE A 26 11.63 9.74 -1.96
CA ILE A 26 11.93 11.17 -2.07
C ILE A 26 13.33 11.49 -1.54
N GLN A 27 13.74 10.88 -0.42
CA GLN A 27 15.07 11.09 0.15
C GLN A 27 16.21 10.47 -0.68
N THR A 28 15.91 9.48 -1.53
CA THR A 28 16.90 8.86 -2.43
C THR A 28 17.11 9.61 -3.74
N VAL A 29 16.36 10.69 -3.99
CA VAL A 29 16.50 11.48 -5.21
C VAL A 29 17.81 12.26 -5.15
N GLU A 30 18.79 11.80 -5.93
CA GLU A 30 20.06 12.50 -6.12
C GLU A 30 20.09 13.11 -7.52
N GLY A 31 19.81 14.41 -7.59
CA GLY A 31 19.78 15.21 -8.83
C GLY A 31 18.57 14.93 -9.73
N THR A 32 18.19 13.66 -9.94
CA THR A 32 17.00 13.27 -10.72
C THR A 32 16.25 12.10 -10.10
N VAL A 33 14.96 11.99 -10.42
CA VAL A 33 14.10 10.88 -9.99
C VAL A 33 14.38 9.57 -10.73
N TRP A 34 15.24 9.59 -11.76
CA TRP A 34 15.52 8.44 -12.61
C TRP A 34 16.56 7.48 -12.03
N ASN A 35 17.04 7.73 -10.81
CA ASN A 35 17.92 6.80 -10.11
C ASN A 35 17.19 5.47 -9.91
N PHE A 36 17.89 4.36 -10.21
CA PHE A 36 17.40 3.01 -10.03
C PHE A 36 16.80 2.79 -8.63
N THR A 37 17.47 3.26 -7.58
CA THR A 37 17.02 3.11 -6.19
C THR A 37 15.68 3.82 -5.96
N THR A 38 15.53 5.05 -6.42
CA THR A 38 14.28 5.83 -6.31
C THR A 38 13.13 5.13 -7.03
N ILE A 39 13.37 4.66 -8.25
CA ILE A 39 12.35 3.93 -9.04
C ILE A 39 11.96 2.64 -8.35
N LEU A 40 12.93 1.87 -7.84
CA LEU A 40 12.67 0.61 -7.15
C LEU A 40 11.80 0.82 -5.91
N ILE A 41 12.13 1.81 -5.08
CA ILE A 41 11.35 2.12 -3.86
C ILE A 41 9.96 2.65 -4.23
N ALA A 42 9.84 3.48 -5.27
CA ALA A 42 8.56 3.97 -5.75
C ALA A 42 7.66 2.84 -6.29
N LEU A 43 8.23 1.83 -6.96
CA LEU A 43 7.51 0.63 -7.39
C LEU A 43 6.98 -0.15 -6.19
N ILE A 44 7.80 -0.38 -5.17
CA ILE A 44 7.39 -1.06 -3.93
C ILE A 44 6.22 -0.31 -3.28
N ALA A 45 6.35 1.01 -3.11
CA ALA A 45 5.29 1.85 -2.56
C ALA A 45 3.98 1.74 -3.36
N THR A 46 4.07 1.67 -4.69
CA THR A 46 2.90 1.52 -5.58
C THR A 46 2.20 0.19 -5.36
N PHE A 47 2.96 -0.91 -5.19
CA PHE A 47 2.39 -2.21 -4.86
C PHE A 47 1.66 -2.20 -3.51
N ASP A 48 2.27 -1.62 -2.47
CA ASP A 48 1.67 -1.53 -1.14
C ASP A 48 0.34 -0.74 -1.15
N ILE A 49 0.32 0.41 -1.82
CA ILE A 49 -0.89 1.23 -1.98
C ILE A 49 -1.95 0.45 -2.78
N GLY A 50 -1.56 -0.25 -3.84
CA GLY A 50 -2.47 -1.08 -4.63
C GLY A 50 -3.13 -2.19 -3.80
N ILE A 51 -2.38 -2.85 -2.92
CA ILE A 51 -2.91 -3.85 -1.98
C ILE A 51 -3.87 -3.21 -0.98
N ALA A 52 -3.52 -2.05 -0.42
CA ALA A 52 -4.38 -1.31 0.50
C ALA A 52 -5.73 -0.94 -0.14
N ILE A 53 -5.71 -0.40 -1.37
CA ILE A 53 -6.91 -0.08 -2.15
C ILE A 53 -7.75 -1.34 -2.38
N ARG A 54 -7.13 -2.46 -2.76
CA ARG A 54 -7.82 -3.73 -2.98
C ARG A 54 -8.53 -4.22 -1.71
N LEU A 55 -7.86 -4.15 -0.56
CA LEU A 55 -8.44 -4.56 0.73
C LEU A 55 -9.62 -3.66 1.14
N ILE A 56 -9.49 -2.35 0.94
CA ILE A 56 -10.56 -1.37 1.17
C ILE A 56 -11.77 -1.68 0.27
N MET A 57 -11.55 -1.94 -1.02
CA MET A 57 -12.62 -2.29 -1.96
C MET A 57 -13.34 -3.58 -1.56
N ILE A 58 -12.59 -4.61 -1.14
CA ILE A 58 -13.17 -5.86 -0.62
C ILE A 58 -14.02 -5.58 0.62
N HIS A 59 -13.54 -4.73 1.54
CA HIS A 59 -14.28 -4.35 2.73
C HIS A 59 -15.64 -3.70 2.39
N PHE A 60 -15.64 -2.73 1.47
CA PHE A 60 -16.88 -2.08 1.01
C PHE A 60 -17.83 -3.06 0.31
N ARG A 61 -17.32 -3.95 -0.54
CA ARG A 61 -18.13 -4.99 -1.21
C ARG A 61 -18.75 -5.97 -0.21
N MET A 62 -18.04 -6.31 0.86
CA MET A 62 -18.58 -7.17 1.93
C MET A 62 -19.65 -6.46 2.77
N LYS A 63 -19.52 -5.14 2.98
CA LYS A 63 -20.54 -4.34 3.68
C LYS A 63 -21.84 -4.25 2.87
N LYS A 64 -21.74 -4.11 1.55
CA LYS A 64 -22.91 -4.05 0.63
C LYS A 64 -23.67 -5.37 0.46
N ARG A 65 -23.08 -6.51 0.88
CA ARG A 65 -23.74 -7.82 0.85
C ARG A 65 -24.48 -8.18 2.15
N LYS A 66 -24.35 -7.35 3.19
CA LYS A 66 -24.97 -7.57 4.51
C LYS A 66 -26.08 -6.56 4.84
N GLY A 67 -26.32 -5.58 3.99
CA GLY A 67 -27.49 -4.70 4.01
C GLY A 67 -28.32 -4.95 2.77
#